data_AF-A0A1G0HSF6-F1
#
_entry.id   AF-A0A1G0HSF6-F1
#
_cell.length_a   1.000
_cell.length_b   1.000
_cell.length_c   1.000
_cell.angle_alpha   90.00
_cell.angle_beta   90.00
_cell.angle_gamma   90.00
#
_symmetry.space_group_name_H-M   'P 1'
#
loop_
_entity.id
_entity.type
_entity.pdbx_description
1 polymer ?
#
loop_
_entity_poly.entity_id
_entity_poly.type
_entity_poly.pdbx_seq_one_letter_code
_entity_poly.pdbx_strand_id
1 'polypeptide(L)' 'MKNTSKKSSFAQKVDLGVRRGVARALAEHKKAGRSIHVWQDGKIVEIPAKKIKIDKQLLDEKR' A
#
# COMPACT_ATOMS: atom_id res chain seq x y z
N MET A 1 -16.60 -0.44 32.40
CA MET A 1 -15.35 -0.76 31.66
C MET A 1 -15.65 -0.70 30.17
N LYS A 2 -14.95 0.14 29.39
CA LYS A 2 -15.26 0.34 27.96
C LYS A 2 -14.60 -0.78 27.12
N ASN A 3 -15.41 -1.55 26.40
CA ASN A 3 -15.02 -2.59 25.44
C ASN A 3 -14.39 -1.99 24.15
N THR A 4 -13.25 -1.31 24.26
CA THR A 4 -12.57 -0.67 23.13
C THR A 4 -11.48 -1.53 22.48
N SER A 5 -11.08 -2.67 23.07
CA SER A 5 -9.92 -3.45 22.59
C SER A 5 -10.19 -4.30 21.33
N LYS A 6 -11.44 -4.66 21.03
CA LYS A 6 -11.76 -5.56 19.90
C LYS A 6 -11.80 -4.83 18.54
N LYS A 7 -12.30 -3.58 18.51
CA LYS A 7 -12.43 -2.78 17.26
C LYS A 7 -11.09 -2.33 16.68
N SER A 8 -10.10 -2.05 17.53
CA SER A 8 -8.75 -1.67 17.07
C SER A 8 -8.11 -2.79 16.25
N SER A 9 -8.26 -4.06 16.67
CA SER A 9 -7.64 -5.19 15.99
C SER A 9 -8.21 -5.47 14.59
N PHE A 10 -9.51 -5.24 14.36
CA PHE A 10 -10.10 -5.45 13.03
C PHE A 10 -9.70 -4.34 12.07
N ALA A 11 -9.81 -3.07 12.50
CA ALA A 11 -9.41 -1.93 11.69
C ALA A 11 -7.92 -2.01 11.29
N GLN A 12 -7.05 -2.44 12.21
CA GLN A 12 -5.63 -2.67 11.93
C GLN A 12 -5.39 -3.77 10.89
N LYS A 13 -6.15 -4.87 10.95
CA LYS A 13 -6.05 -5.95 9.94
C LYS A 13 -6.51 -5.48 8.56
N VAL A 14 -7.58 -4.67 8.50
CA VAL A 14 -8.07 -4.09 7.26
C VAL A 14 -7.03 -3.13 6.67
N ASP A 15 -6.51 -2.19 7.47
CA ASP A 15 -5.45 -1.26 7.06
C ASP A 15 -4.21 -2.01 6.54
N LEU A 16 -3.76 -3.04 7.26
CA LEU A 16 -2.65 -3.88 6.82
C LEU A 16 -2.95 -4.57 5.48
N GLY A 17 -4.15 -5.12 5.31
CA GLY A 17 -4.58 -5.76 4.06
C GLY A 17 -4.54 -4.80 2.87
N VAL A 18 -5.06 -3.58 3.06
CA VAL A 18 -5.03 -2.53 2.04
C VAL A 18 -3.60 -2.15 1.68
N ARG A 19 -2.75 -1.89 2.68
CA ARG A 19 -1.34 -1.53 2.45
C ARG A 19 -0.58 -2.60 1.68
N ARG A 20 -0.82 -3.88 2.00
CA ARG A 20 -0.23 -5.02 1.27
C ARG A 20 -0.73 -5.10 -0.17
N GLY A 21 -2.03 -4.92 -0.40
CA GLY A 21 -2.61 -4.88 -1.75
C GLY A 21 -1.99 -3.79 -2.60
N VAL A 22 -1.86 -2.58 -2.05
CA VAL A 22 -1.18 -1.46 -2.72
C VAL A 22 0.28 -1.78 -3.00
N ALA A 23 1.03 -2.31 -2.02
CA ALA A 23 2.44 -2.68 -2.21
C ALA A 23 2.64 -3.68 -3.36
N ARG A 24 1.75 -4.67 -3.49
CA ARG A 24 1.76 -5.64 -4.60
C ARG A 24 1.50 -4.97 -5.96
N ALA A 25 0.46 -4.15 -6.05
CA ALA A 25 0.15 -3.42 -7.29
C ALA A 25 1.33 -2.51 -7.72
N LEU A 26 1.95 -1.81 -6.77
CA LEU A 26 3.14 -1.00 -7.04
C LEU A 26 4.32 -1.84 -7.54
N ALA A 27 4.52 -3.04 -6.97
CA ALA A 27 5.55 -3.97 -7.41
C ALA A 27 5.34 -4.46 -8.85
N GLU A 28 4.09 -4.80 -9.19
CA GLU A 28 3.72 -5.23 -10.54
C GLU A 28 3.93 -4.11 -11.57
N HIS A 29 3.48 -2.88 -11.27
CA HIS A 29 3.70 -1.73 -12.14
C HIS A 29 5.19 -1.44 -12.36
N LYS A 30 5.99 -1.47 -11.28
CA LYS A 30 7.44 -1.28 -11.35
C LYS A 30 8.10 -2.35 -12.22
N LYS A 31 7.73 -3.63 -12.03
CA LYS A 31 8.25 -4.75 -12.83
C LYS A 31 7.84 -4.65 -14.30
N ALA A 32 6.61 -4.23 -14.57
CA ALA A 32 6.09 -4.05 -15.93
C ALA A 32 6.58 -2.77 -16.64
N GLY A 33 7.35 -1.91 -15.95
CA GLY A 33 7.81 -0.64 -16.50
C GLY A 33 6.70 0.40 -16.68
N ARG A 34 5.55 0.24 -16.02
CA ARG A 34 4.38 1.12 -16.13
C ARG A 34 4.42 2.22 -15.06
N SER A 35 4.19 3.47 -15.45
CA SER A 35 4.02 4.56 -14.48
C SER A 35 2.70 4.43 -13.72
N ILE A 36 2.60 5.17 -12.63
CA ILE A 36 1.37 5.36 -11.86
C ILE A 36 1.08 6.84 -11.73
N HIS A 37 -0.18 7.19 -11.52
CA HIS A 37 -0.60 8.55 -11.24
C HIS A 37 -1.19 8.58 -9.83
N VAL A 38 -0.73 9.52 -9.02
CA VAL A 38 -1.21 9.71 -7.65
C VAL A 38 -1.79 11.12 -7.50
N TRP A 39 -2.83 11.24 -6.68
CA TRP A 39 -3.30 12.55 -6.25
C TRP A 39 -2.46 13.01 -5.07
N GLN A 40 -1.78 14.15 -5.22
CA GLN A 40 -0.93 14.73 -4.19
C GLN A 40 -1.09 16.25 -4.22
N ASP A 41 -1.35 16.85 -3.06
CA ASP A 41 -1.44 18.31 -2.89
C ASP A 41 -2.40 19.00 -3.89
N GLY A 42 -3.54 18.36 -4.14
CA GLY A 42 -4.57 18.88 -5.05
C GLY A 42 -4.27 18.73 -6.55
N LYS A 43 -3.23 17.97 -6.91
CA LYS A 43 -2.81 17.76 -8.30
C LYS A 43 -2.56 16.29 -8.59
N ILE A 44 -2.64 15.93 -9.86
CA ILE A 44 -2.22 14.61 -10.33
C ILE A 44 -0.72 14.66 -10.59
N VAL A 45 0.03 13.76 -9.95
CA VAL A 45 1.48 13.60 -10.11
C VAL A 45 1.75 12.24 -10.72
N GLU A 46 2.47 12.22 -11.85
CA GLU A 46 2.98 10.98 -12.42
C GLU A 46 4.25 10.52 -11.70
N ILE A 47 4.28 9.24 -11.32
CA ILE A 47 5.47 8.56 -10.80
C ILE A 47 5.91 7.53 -11.83
N PRO A 48 7.03 7.77 -12.54
CA PRO A 48 7.60 6.80 -13.47
C PRO A 48 7.95 5.49 -12.76
N ALA A 49 7.84 4.35 -13.47
CA ALA A 49 8.10 3.01 -12.93
C ALA A 49 9.44 2.90 -12.17
N LYS A 50 10.50 3.52 -12.69
CA LYS A 50 11.84 3.54 -12.08
C LYS A 50 11.86 4.23 -10.70
N LYS A 51 10.97 5.19 -10.46
CA LYS A 51 10.87 5.97 -9.22
C LYS A 51 9.88 5.37 -8.21
N ILE A 52 9.11 4.34 -8.59
CA ILE A 52 8.20 3.65 -7.66
C ILE A 52 9.01 3.03 -6.53
N LYS A 53 8.72 3.45 -5.30
CA LYS A 53 9.28 2.87 -4.06
C LYS A 53 8.28 1.85 -3.51
N ILE A 54 8.79 0.70 -3.08
CA ILE A 54 7.96 -0.38 -2.54
C ILE A 54 8.55 -0.75 -1.20
N ASP A 55 7.69 -0.80 -0.18
CA ASP A 55 8.05 -1.35 1.12
C ASP A 55 8.05 -2.88 1.02
N LYS A 56 9.24 -3.48 1.11
CA LYS A 56 9.42 -4.92 1.01
C LYS A 56 8.78 -5.66 2.20
N GLN A 57 8.66 -5.02 3.36
CA GLN A 57 8.04 -5.64 4.55
C GLN A 57 6.54 -5.89 4.35
N LEU A 58 5.91 -5.15 3.43
CA LEU A 58 4.51 -5.34 3.04
C LEU A 58 4.32 -6.38 1.92
N LEU A 59 5.40 -6.80 1.26
CA LEU A 59 5.36 -7.86 0.23
C LEU A 59 5.51 -9.25 0.84
N ASP A 60 6.33 -9.38 1.89
CA ASP A 60 6.61 -10.65 2.54
C ASP A 60 5.45 -11.09 3.43
N GLU A 61 4.58 -11.94 2.89
CA GLU A 61 3.84 -12.89 3.72
C GLU A 61 4.86 -13.93 4.21
N LYS A 62 5.26 -13.87 5.48
CA LYS A 62 5.55 -15.14 6.17
C LYS A 62 4.24 -15.93 6.12
N ARG A 63 4.09 -16.76 5.09
CA ARG A 63 3.12 -17.85 5.03
C ARG A 63 3.51 -18.91 6.05
#